data_AF-A0A3B9BX91-F1
#
_entry.id   AF-A0A3B9BX91-F1
#
_cell.length_a   1.000
_cell.length_b   1.000
_cell.length_c   1.000
_cell.angle_alpha   90.00
_cell.angle_beta   90.00
_cell.angle_gamma   90.00
#
_symmetry.space_group_name_H-M   'P 1'
#
loop_
_entity.id
_entity.type
_entity.pdbx_description
1 polymer ?
#
loop_
_entity_poly.entity_id
_entity_poly.type
_entity_poly.pdbx_seq_one_letter_code
_entity_poly.pdbx_strand_id
1 'polypeptide(L)'
;CSKNGIAAVYDEQTDMIYIQKGAWKIQIDKAHQIPLTQSGKALFNVMNIMPAVLAGYLRGFTVVDIRQSLQTFIPSPAQTPGRMNLFQFK
;
A
#
# COMPACT_ATOMS: atom_id res chain seq x y z
N CYS A 1 15.66 -8.54 6.67
CA CYS A 1 15.07 -9.80 7.20
C CYS A 1 16.10 -10.94 7.35
N SER A 2 17.19 -10.78 8.11
CA SER A 2 18.29 -11.77 8.18
C SER A 2 17.96 -13.07 8.93
N LYS A 3 16.94 -13.08 9.78
CA LYS A 3 16.50 -14.26 10.56
C LYS A 3 15.19 -14.86 10.02
N ASN A 4 15.05 -15.01 8.71
CA ASN A 4 13.83 -15.49 8.03
C ASN A 4 12.56 -14.65 8.29
N GLY A 5 12.72 -13.40 8.70
CA GLY A 5 11.60 -12.47 8.87
C GLY A 5 10.91 -12.11 7.55
N ILE A 6 9.68 -11.61 7.66
CA ILE A 6 8.90 -11.05 6.55
C ILE A 6 8.53 -9.62 6.93
N ALA A 7 8.76 -8.67 6.03
CA ALA A 7 8.46 -7.26 6.24
C ALA A 7 7.82 -6.65 4.99
N ALA A 8 6.95 -5.67 5.18
CA ALA A 8 6.62 -4.72 4.12
C ALA A 8 7.66 -3.60 4.12
N VAL A 9 8.14 -3.23 2.94
CA VAL A 9 9.17 -2.20 2.75
C VAL A 9 8.71 -1.26 1.66
N TYR A 10 8.83 0.04 1.90
CA TYR A 10 8.62 1.05 0.88
C TYR A 10 9.97 1.64 0.47
N ASP A 11 10.24 1.66 -0.82
CA ASP A 11 11.42 2.28 -1.42
C ASP A 11 11.01 3.60 -2.07
N GLU A 12 11.36 4.70 -1.42
CA GLU A 12 11.03 6.06 -1.87
C GLU A 12 11.70 6.43 -3.20
N GLN A 13 12.84 5.84 -3.55
CA GLN A 13 13.54 6.15 -4.80
C GLN A 13 12.84 5.52 -6.01
N THR A 14 12.31 4.31 -5.83
CA THR A 14 11.59 3.59 -6.88
C THR A 14 10.06 3.74 -6.78
N ASP A 15 9.58 4.44 -5.75
CA ASP A 15 8.18 4.58 -5.38
C ASP A 15 7.45 3.22 -5.23
N MET A 16 8.17 2.17 -4.80
CA MET A 16 7.67 0.79 -4.84
C MET A 16 7.47 0.21 -3.45
N ILE A 17 6.32 -0.44 -3.24
CA ILE A 17 6.04 -1.24 -2.05
C ILE A 17 6.43 -2.70 -2.33
N TYR A 18 7.22 -3.28 -1.44
CA TYR A 18 7.68 -4.66 -1.50
C TYR A 18 7.25 -5.46 -0.27
N ILE A 19 7.08 -6.76 -0.46
CA ILE A 19 7.23 -7.75 0.62
C ILE A 19 8.66 -8.29 0.57
N GLN A 20 9.40 -8.14 1.65
CA GLN A 20 10.75 -8.69 1.80
C GLN A 20 10.74 -9.96 2.66
N LYS A 21 11.12 -11.09 2.06
CA LYS A 21 11.30 -12.40 2.72
C LYS A 21 12.76 -12.82 2.61
N GLY A 22 13.51 -12.70 3.71
CA GLY A 22 14.96 -12.92 3.65
C GLY A 22 15.64 -11.93 2.71
N ALA A 23 16.35 -12.46 1.70
CA ALA A 23 16.99 -11.68 0.62
C ALA A 23 16.04 -11.36 -0.54
N TRP A 24 14.89 -12.02 -0.62
CA TRP A 24 13.95 -11.88 -1.74
C TRP A 24 13.01 -10.70 -1.52
N LYS A 25 12.79 -9.90 -2.58
CA LYS A 25 11.79 -8.84 -2.63
C LYS A 25 10.71 -9.19 -3.64
N ILE A 26 9.46 -9.13 -3.21
CA ILE A 26 8.28 -9.34 -4.05
C ILE A 26 7.63 -7.98 -4.26
N GLN A 27 7.45 -7.57 -5.51
CA GLN A 27 6.81 -6.30 -5.85
C GLN A 27 5.31 -6.36 -5.61
N ILE A 28 4.78 -5.40 -4.85
CA ILE A 28 3.35 -5.25 -4.60
C ILE A 28 2.79 -4.24 -5.58
N ASP A 29 3.05 -2.95 -5.39
CA ASP A 29 2.63 -1.91 -6.33
C ASP A 29 3.42 -0.63 -6.09
N LYS A 30 3.37 0.29 -7.06
CA LYS A 30 3.90 1.63 -6.87
C LYS A 30 2.96 2.47 -6.04
N ALA A 31 3.48 3.27 -5.11
CA ALA A 31 2.62 4.08 -4.25
C ALA A 31 1.78 5.06 -5.07
N HIS A 32 2.29 5.64 -6.15
CA HIS A 32 1.49 6.53 -6.99
C HIS A 32 0.34 5.87 -7.75
N GLN A 33 0.35 4.55 -7.91
CA GLN A 33 -0.76 3.79 -8.53
C GLN A 33 -1.89 3.50 -7.54
N ILE A 34 -1.67 3.73 -6.24
CA ILE A 34 -2.66 3.48 -5.20
C ILE A 34 -3.44 4.78 -4.92
N PRO A 35 -4.77 4.85 -5.18
CA PRO A 35 -5.54 6.09 -5.03
C PRO A 35 -5.45 6.73 -3.64
N LEU A 36 -5.41 5.92 -2.59
CA LEU A 36 -5.34 6.38 -1.21
C LEU A 36 -4.09 7.22 -0.91
N THR A 37 -2.99 7.02 -1.64
CA THR A 37 -1.74 7.76 -1.42
C THR A 37 -1.73 9.14 -2.08
N GLN A 38 -2.80 9.54 -2.77
CA GLN A 38 -2.86 10.77 -3.56
C GLN A 38 -1.70 10.86 -4.56
N SER A 39 -1.52 9.79 -5.33
CA SER A 39 -0.40 9.62 -6.27
C SER A 39 0.98 9.70 -5.59
N GLY A 40 1.14 9.04 -4.44
CA GLY A 40 2.40 8.96 -3.69
C GLY A 40 2.70 10.16 -2.80
N LYS A 41 1.91 11.24 -2.89
CA LYS A 41 2.15 12.49 -2.13
C LYS A 41 1.81 12.36 -0.64
N ALA A 42 0.91 11.46 -0.27
CA ALA A 42 0.50 11.21 1.10
C ALA A 42 1.29 10.06 1.73
N LEU A 43 2.54 10.32 2.15
CA LEU A 43 3.41 9.31 2.78
C LEU A 43 2.78 8.61 3.99
N PHE A 44 1.95 9.31 4.77
CA PHE A 44 1.23 8.71 5.89
C PHE A 44 0.26 7.60 5.44
N ASN A 45 -0.33 7.72 4.25
CA ASN A 45 -1.17 6.66 3.70
C ASN A 45 -0.34 5.50 3.17
N VAL A 46 0.86 5.74 2.63
CA VAL A 46 1.82 4.67 2.33
C VAL A 46 2.17 3.88 3.60
N MET A 47 2.45 4.58 4.71
CA MET A 47 2.72 3.96 6.00
C MET A 47 1.53 3.15 6.54
N ASN A 48 0.28 3.57 6.28
CA ASN A 48 -0.91 2.81 6.64
C ASN A 48 -1.11 1.56 5.75
N ILE A 49 -0.70 1.62 4.49
CA ILE A 49 -0.83 0.52 3.53
C ILE A 49 0.17 -0.60 3.84
N MET A 50 1.41 -0.27 4.21
CA MET A 50 2.46 -1.27 4.49
C MET A 50 2.04 -2.41 5.46
N PRO A 51 1.48 -2.14 6.66
CA PRO A 51 1.03 -3.20 7.56
C PRO A 51 -0.17 -3.97 7.01
N ALA A 52 -1.06 -3.34 6.24
CA ALA A 52 -2.19 -4.02 5.60
C ALA A 52 -1.71 -5.01 4.53
N VAL A 53 -0.75 -4.60 3.69
CA VAL A 53 -0.09 -5.45 2.69
C VAL A 53 0.63 -6.63 3.35
N LEU A 54 1.38 -6.36 4.44
CA LEU A 54 2.06 -7.42 5.20
C LEU A 54 1.05 -8.42 5.78
N ALA A 55 -0.01 -7.93 6.42
CA ALA A 55 -1.04 -8.79 7.00
C ALA A 55 -1.75 -9.64 5.93
N GLY A 56 -2.13 -9.04 4.80
CA GLY A 56 -2.74 -9.75 3.67
C GLY A 56 -1.83 -10.86 3.15
N TYR A 57 -0.56 -10.54 2.92
CA TYR A 57 0.41 -11.52 2.46
C TYR A 57 0.61 -12.68 3.47
N LEU A 58 0.74 -12.38 4.76
CA LEU A 58 0.89 -13.39 5.81
C LEU A 58 -0.35 -14.27 5.98
N ARG A 59 -1.54 -13.76 5.63
CA ARG A 59 -2.80 -14.52 5.64
C ARG A 59 -3.03 -15.35 4.37
N GLY A 60 -2.10 -15.30 3.41
CA GLY A 60 -2.14 -16.12 2.20
C GLY A 60 -2.91 -15.49 1.04
N PHE A 61 -3.26 -14.20 1.11
CA PHE A 61 -3.78 -13.50 -0.07
C PHE A 61 -2.70 -13.41 -1.15
N THR A 62 -3.12 -13.57 -2.41
CA THR A 62 -2.17 -13.49 -3.52
C THR A 62 -1.70 -12.05 -3.72
N VAL A 63 -0.50 -11.87 -4.28
CA VAL A 63 0.01 -10.53 -4.63
C VAL A 63 -0.94 -9.81 -5.60
N VAL A 64 -1.61 -10.55 -6.48
CA VAL A 64 -2.58 -10.00 -7.44
C VAL A 64 -3.80 -9.46 -6.70
N ASP A 65 -4.38 -10.22 -5.77
CA ASP A 65 -5.54 -9.79 -4.99
C ASP A 65 -5.20 -8.56 -4.12
N ILE A 66 -4.01 -8.56 -3.49
CA ILE A 66 -3.54 -7.42 -2.71
C ILE A 66 -3.42 -6.19 -3.61
N ARG A 67 -2.72 -6.29 -4.76
CA ARG A 67 -2.56 -5.19 -5.71
C ARG A 67 -3.91 -4.64 -6.17
N GLN A 68 -4.80 -5.54 -6.62
CA GLN A 68 -6.12 -5.15 -7.08
C GLN A 68 -6.90 -4.42 -5.99
N SER A 69 -6.89 -4.94 -4.76
CA SER A 69 -7.60 -4.31 -3.63
C SER A 69 -7.11 -2.89 -3.36
N LEU A 70 -5.79 -2.64 -3.45
CA LEU A 70 -5.21 -1.31 -3.26
C LEU A 70 -5.60 -0.34 -4.38
N GLN A 71 -5.57 -0.81 -5.63
CA GLN A 71 -5.92 0.01 -6.80
C GLN A 71 -7.40 0.38 -6.84
N THR A 72 -8.28 -0.49 -6.31
CA THR A 72 -9.73 -0.26 -6.28
C THR A 72 -10.22 0.41 -4.99
N PHE A 73 -9.36 0.63 -4.00
CA PHE A 73 -9.72 1.30 -2.75
C PHE A 73 -9.76 2.83 -2.95
N ILE A 74 -10.81 3.29 -3.60
CA ILE A 74 -11.01 4.71 -3.94
C ILE A 74 -11.53 5.44 -2.70
N PRO A 75 -10.82 6.49 -2.22
CA PRO A 75 -11.30 7.26 -1.09
C PRO A 75 -12.56 8.07 -1.50
N SER A 76 -13.58 8.03 -0.65
CA SER A 76 -14.74 8.89 -0.79
C SER A 76 -15.34 9.24 0.56
N PRO A 77 -16.10 10.35 0.69
CA PRO A 77 -16.80 10.68 1.93
C PRO A 77 -17.72 9.56 2.41
N ALA A 78 -18.32 8.80 1.48
CA ALA A 78 -19.22 7.69 1.77
C ALA A 78 -18.49 6.39 2.15
N GLN A 79 -17.35 6.08 1.53
CA GLN A 79 -16.63 4.82 1.75
C GLN A 79 -15.53 4.93 2.81
N THR A 80 -14.86 6.08 2.91
CA THR A 80 -13.72 6.32 3.79
C THR A 80 -13.74 7.73 4.41
N PRO A 81 -14.71 8.03 5.30
CA PRO A 81 -14.75 9.32 5.99
C PRO A 81 -13.45 9.57 6.76
N GLY A 82 -12.92 10.81 6.67
CA GLY A 82 -11.70 11.23 7.38
C GLY A 82 -10.36 10.83 6.74
N ARG A 83 -10.34 10.11 5.61
CA ARG A 83 -9.09 9.71 4.91
C ARG A 83 -8.66 10.68 3.80
N MET A 84 -8.55 11.97 4.13
CA MET A 84 -8.18 13.06 3.21
C MET A 84 -9.08 13.12 1.96
N ASN A 85 -10.40 13.20 2.17
CA ASN A 85 -11.34 13.43 1.08
C ASN A 85 -11.18 14.87 0.56
N LEU A 86 -11.02 15.02 -0.75
CA LEU A 86 -10.99 16.32 -1.41
C LEU A 86 -12.42 16.78 -1.68
N PHE A 87 -12.79 17.94 -1.13
CA PHE A 87 -14.09 18.56 -1.37
C PHE A 87 -13.87 19.83 -2.21
N GLN A 88 -14.51 19.88 -3.37
CA GLN A 88 -14.57 21.09 -4.18
C GLN A 88 -15.87 21.81 -3.85
N PHE A 89 -15.77 22.89 -3.08
CA PHE A 89 -16.91 23.77 -2.84
C PHE A 89 -17.05 24.76 -4.00
N LYS A 90 -18.29 25.11 -4.34
CA LYS A 90 -18.62 26.20 -5.27
C LYS A 90 -18.79 27.50 -4.50
#